data_AF-A0AA35W575-F1
#
_entry.id   AF-A0AA35W575-F1
#
_cell.length_a   1.000
_cell.length_b   1.000
_cell.length_c   1.000
_cell.angle_alpha   90.00
_cell.angle_beta   90.00
_cell.angle_gamma   90.00
#
_symmetry.space_group_name_H-M   'P 1'
#
loop_
_entity.id
_entity.type
_entity.pdbx_description
1 polymer ?
#
loop_
_entity_poly.entity_id
_entity_poly.type
_entity_poly.pdbx_seq_one_letter_code
_entity_poly.pdbx_strand_id
1 'polypeptide(L)'
;MEPAAVELIGSMIIRQARSNLAYSRMTDFIEGDPEALLVVEVIADSEPELMAKLERLEARVKREGMGYAMPRLIKPADQRRCGMCGKPGWV
;
A
#
# COMPACT_ATOMS: atom_id res chain seq x y z
N MET A 1 2.86 11.98 11.92
CA MET A 1 1.92 11.42 10.93
C MET A 1 1.19 10.31 11.64
N GLU A 2 -0.13 10.31 11.54
CA GLU A 2 -1.01 9.29 12.11
C GLU A 2 -1.64 8.54 10.93
N PRO A 3 -1.12 7.34 10.58
CA PRO A 3 -1.76 6.51 9.56
C PRO A 3 -3.07 5.94 10.11
N ALA A 4 -4.05 5.73 9.23
CA ALA A 4 -5.29 5.06 9.60
C ALA A 4 -5.04 3.56 9.84
N ALA A 5 -4.18 2.94 9.03
CA ALA A 5 -3.75 1.55 9.19
C ALA A 5 -2.32 1.35 8.67
N VAL A 6 -1.62 0.36 9.24
CA VAL A 6 -0.31 -0.11 8.77
C VAL A 6 -0.29 -1.63 8.84
N GLU A 7 0.02 -2.29 7.72
CA GLU A 7 0.10 -3.75 7.65
C GLU A 7 1.37 -4.21 6.94
N LEU A 8 1.99 -5.26 7.47
CA LEU A 8 3.14 -5.93 6.88
C LEU A 8 2.72 -7.29 6.28
N ILE A 9 2.97 -7.47 4.99
CA ILE A 9 2.65 -8.69 4.26
C ILE A 9 3.95 -9.38 3.88
N GLY A 10 4.14 -10.62 4.34
CA GLY A 10 5.34 -11.41 4.01
C GLY A 10 5.28 -12.08 2.63
N SER A 11 6.44 -12.43 2.09
CA SER A 11 6.62 -13.04 0.77
C SER A 11 5.81 -14.31 0.51
N MET A 12 5.55 -15.12 1.53
CA MET A 12 4.70 -16.30 1.39
C MET A 12 3.28 -15.93 0.91
N ILE A 13 2.67 -14.89 1.50
CA ILE A 13 1.33 -14.43 1.13
C ILE A 13 1.38 -13.81 -0.27
N ILE A 14 2.41 -13.01 -0.55
CA ILE A 14 2.61 -12.36 -1.87
C ILE A 14 2.69 -13.42 -2.98
N ARG A 15 3.51 -14.45 -2.79
CA ARG A 15 3.71 -15.53 -3.77
C ARG A 15 2.42 -16.34 -3.99
N GLN A 16 1.69 -16.65 -2.92
CA GLN A 16 0.39 -17.32 -3.04
C GLN A 16 -0.63 -16.45 -3.80
N ALA A 17 -0.72 -15.15 -3.48
CA ALA A 17 -1.61 -14.22 -4.17
C ALA A 17 -1.28 -14.10 -5.67
N ARG A 18 0.01 -14.06 -6.03
CA ARG A 18 0.47 -14.04 -7.44
C ARG A 18 0.14 -15.34 -8.19
N SER A 19 0.26 -16.50 -7.53
CA SER A 19 -0.03 -17.80 -8.15
C SER A 19 -1.52 -18.06 -8.42
N ASN A 20 -2.41 -17.34 -7.72
CA ASN A 20 -3.84 -17.48 -7.89
C ASN A 20 -4.36 -16.46 -8.91
N LEU A 21 -4.86 -16.93 -10.05
CA LEU A 21 -5.41 -16.12 -11.13
C LEU A 21 -6.51 -15.14 -10.70
N ALA A 22 -7.26 -15.46 -9.64
CA ALA A 22 -8.27 -14.56 -9.09
C ALA A 22 -7.66 -13.34 -8.37
N TYR A 23 -6.45 -13.48 -7.82
CA TYR A 23 -5.77 -12.46 -7.03
C TYR A 23 -4.55 -11.86 -7.73
N SER A 24 -4.12 -12.40 -8.88
CA SER A 24 -2.98 -11.88 -9.64
C SER A 24 -3.20 -10.43 -10.09
N ARG A 25 -4.43 -10.08 -10.48
CA ARG A 25 -4.85 -8.69 -10.81
C ARG A 25 -4.76 -7.74 -9.63
N MET A 26 -4.70 -8.27 -8.41
CA MET A 26 -4.62 -7.49 -7.17
C MET A 26 -3.18 -7.34 -6.68
N THR A 27 -2.22 -7.82 -7.47
CA THR A 27 -0.76 -7.74 -7.21
C THR A 27 -0.01 -7.00 -8.31
N ASP A 28 -0.76 -6.37 -9.24
CA ASP A 28 -0.23 -5.72 -10.44
C ASP A 28 0.53 -4.42 -10.14
N PHE A 29 0.23 -3.78 -9.01
CA PHE A 29 0.98 -2.63 -8.49
C PHE A 29 2.29 -3.01 -7.80
N ILE A 30 2.55 -4.30 -7.56
CA ILE A 30 3.77 -4.75 -6.88
C ILE A 30 4.91 -4.84 -7.90
N GLU A 31 5.88 -3.96 -7.75
CA GLU A 31 7.11 -3.95 -8.53
C GLU A 31 8.07 -5.05 -8.04
N GLY A 32 8.60 -5.88 -8.96
CA GLY A 32 9.56 -6.94 -8.65
C GLY A 32 9.01 -8.13 -7.83
N ASP A 33 9.91 -8.81 -7.10
CA ASP A 33 9.60 -9.91 -6.16
C ASP A 33 10.05 -9.54 -4.74
N PRO A 34 9.31 -8.67 -4.02
CA PRO A 34 9.72 -8.22 -2.70
C PRO A 34 9.54 -9.30 -1.64
N GLU A 35 10.45 -9.34 -0.66
CA GLU A 35 10.33 -10.26 0.48
C GLU A 35 9.24 -9.84 1.49
N ALA A 36 8.81 -8.58 1.46
CA ALA A 36 7.66 -8.09 2.19
C ALA A 36 7.07 -6.82 1.54
N LEU A 37 5.81 -6.55 1.83
CA LEU A 37 5.13 -5.29 1.49
C LEU A 37 4.68 -4.61 2.78
N LEU A 38 4.93 -3.32 2.88
CA LEU A 38 4.35 -2.47 3.91
C LEU A 38 3.23 -1.65 3.28
N VAL A 39 2.00 -1.90 3.70
CA VAL A 39 0.82 -1.15 3.25
C VAL A 39 0.49 -0.11 4.32
N VAL A 40 0.38 1.15 3.90
CA VAL A 40 0.02 2.26 4.79
C VAL A 40 -1.22 2.94 4.24
N GLU A 41 -2.28 2.98 5.04
CA GLU A 41 -3.51 3.69 4.72
C GLU A 41 -3.52 5.06 5.39
N VAL A 42 -3.93 6.07 4.62
CA VAL A 42 -3.96 7.46 5.06
C VAL A 42 -5.34 8.03 4.75
N ILE A 43 -5.98 8.59 5.78
CA ILE A 43 -7.26 9.29 5.67
C ILE A 43 -7.04 10.78 5.92
N ALA A 44 -7.76 11.60 5.18
CA ALA A 44 -7.73 13.06 5.28
C ALA A 44 -9.10 13.64 4.85
N ASP A 45 -9.41 14.84 5.35
CA ASP A 45 -10.69 15.50 5.06
C ASP A 45 -10.66 16.28 3.73
N SER A 46 -9.47 16.42 3.14
CA SER A 46 -9.29 17.11 1.86
C SER A 46 -8.13 16.53 1.04
N GLU A 47 -8.20 16.69 -0.28
CA GLU A 47 -7.13 16.27 -1.20
C GLU A 47 -5.78 16.94 -0.90
N PRO A 48 -5.68 18.26 -0.62
CA PRO A 48 -4.41 18.88 -0.25
C PRO A 48 -3.80 18.29 1.03
N GLU A 49 -4.63 17.99 2.02
CA GLU A 49 -4.17 17.37 3.28
C GLU A 49 -3.68 15.93 3.03
N LEU A 50 -4.40 15.15 2.22
CA LEU A 50 -4.00 13.81 1.81
C LEU A 50 -2.62 13.83 1.14
N MET A 51 -2.44 14.74 0.17
CA MET A 51 -1.18 14.89 -0.56
C MET A 51 -0.02 15.27 0.38
N ALA A 52 -0.23 16.23 1.28
CA ALA A 52 0.77 16.61 2.27
C ALA A 52 1.15 15.45 3.21
N LYS A 53 0.18 14.61 3.62
CA LYS A 53 0.44 13.41 4.42
C LYS A 53 1.27 12.38 3.64
N LEU A 54 0.91 12.11 2.37
CA LEU A 54 1.65 11.18 1.50
C LEU A 54 3.09 11.64 1.24
N GLU A 55 3.29 12.93 0.98
CA GLU A 55 4.63 13.51 0.77
C GLU A 55 5.51 13.39 2.01
N ARG A 56 4.95 13.63 3.21
CA ARG A 56 5.67 13.45 4.47
C ARG A 56 6.09 12.00 4.70
N LEU A 57 5.23 11.04 4.35
CA LEU A 57 5.54 9.61 4.44
C LEU A 57 6.68 9.25 3.49
N GLU A 58 6.57 9.64 2.22
CA GLU A 58 7.58 9.33 1.22
C GLU A 58 8.94 9.96 1.55
N ALA A 59 8.96 11.21 2.02
CA ALA A 59 10.17 11.87 2.47
C ALA A 59 10.83 11.14 3.65
N ARG A 60 10.03 10.62 4.59
CA ARG A 60 10.54 9.83 5.72
C ARG A 60 11.13 8.51 5.27
N VAL A 61 10.39 7.76 4.45
CA VAL A 61 10.78 6.46 3.90
C VAL A 61 12.08 6.58 3.11
N LYS A 62 12.19 7.58 2.23
CA LYS A 62 13.43 7.88 1.48
C LYS A 62 14.60 8.24 2.39
N ARG A 63 14.38 9.10 3.39
CA ARG A 63 15.43 9.52 4.33
C ARG A 63 15.97 8.35 5.15
N GLU A 64 15.10 7.43 5.54
CA GLU A 64 15.47 6.25 6.34
C GLU A 64 16.01 5.09 5.46
N GLY A 65 16.04 5.26 4.13
CA GLY A 65 16.50 4.22 3.19
C GLY A 65 15.62 2.98 3.20
N MET A 66 14.36 3.11 3.63
CA MET A 66 13.41 2.02 3.73
C MET A 66 12.61 1.90 2.44
N GLY A 67 12.36 0.69 1.96
CA GLY A 67 11.49 0.44 0.80
C GLY A 67 12.19 0.54 -0.56
N TYR A 68 11.88 -0.42 -1.42
CA TYR A 68 12.39 -0.51 -2.79
C TYR A 68 11.52 0.28 -3.79
N ALA A 69 10.21 0.32 -3.56
CA ALA A 69 9.24 1.04 -4.37
C ALA A 69 8.10 1.53 -3.45
N MET A 70 7.46 2.64 -3.83
CA MET A 70 6.33 3.22 -3.07
C MET A 70 5.23 3.73 -4.02
N PRO A 71 4.50 2.82 -4.68
CA PRO A 71 3.37 3.20 -5.52
C PRO A 71 2.25 3.82 -4.67
N ARG A 72 1.65 4.91 -5.17
CA ARG A 72 0.52 5.59 -4.52
C ARG A 72 -0.80 5.13 -5.13
N LEU A 73 -1.70 4.58 -4.31
CA LEU A 73 -3.04 4.16 -4.73
C LEU A 73 -4.09 5.16 -4.23
N ILE A 74 -4.29 6.25 -4.99
CA ILE A 74 -5.17 7.36 -4.57
C ILE A 74 -6.56 7.24 -5.19
N LYS A 75 -6.66 6.84 -6.46
CA LYS A 75 -7.96 6.75 -7.13
C LYS A 75 -8.72 5.52 -6.63
N PRO A 76 -10.06 5.57 -6.52
CA PRO A 76 -10.84 4.40 -6.13
C PRO A 76 -10.60 3.18 -7.02
N ALA A 77 -10.32 3.39 -8.31
CA ALA A 77 -9.97 2.31 -9.23
C ALA A 77 -8.63 1.64 -8.90
N ASP A 78 -7.69 2.38 -8.32
CA ASP A 78 -6.37 1.89 -7.90
C ASP A 78 -6.46 1.19 -6.55
N GLN A 79 -7.23 1.74 -5.62
CA GLN A 79 -7.49 1.14 -4.31
C GLN A 79 -8.21 -0.20 -4.43
N ARG A 80 -9.18 -0.35 -5.36
CA ARG A 80 -9.86 -1.64 -5.62
C ARG A 80 -8.93 -2.75 -6.10
N ARG A 81 -7.77 -2.40 -6.67
CA ARG A 81 -6.76 -3.40 -7.04
C ARG A 81 -6.02 -3.91 -5.81
N CYS A 82 -5.78 -3.08 -4.81
CA CYS A 82 -5.31 -3.55 -3.52
C CYS A 82 -6.46 -4.20 -2.75
N GLY A 83 -6.56 -5.53 -2.83
CA GLY A 83 -7.58 -6.31 -2.11
C GLY A 83 -7.61 -6.20 -0.61
N MET A 84 -6.66 -5.47 -0.05
CA MET A 84 -6.44 -5.28 1.37
C MET A 84 -7.00 -3.92 1.80
N CYS A 85 -7.12 -2.95 0.88
CA CYS A 85 -7.77 -1.67 1.15
C CYS A 85 -9.28 -1.87 1.43
N GLY A 86 -9.75 -1.39 2.58
CA GLY A 86 -11.18 -1.25 2.89
C GLY A 86 -11.93 -2.52 3.34
N LYS A 87 -11.25 -3.56 3.86
CA LYS A 87 -11.92 -4.73 4.45
C LYS A 87 -12.39 -4.44 5.90
N PRO A 88 -13.51 -5.02 6.38
CA PRO A 88 -13.95 -4.86 7.76
C PRO A 88 -12.91 -5.52 8.71
N GLY A 89 -12.37 -4.73 9.63
CA GLY A 89 -11.14 -5.00 10.40
C GLY A 89 -10.08 -3.89 10.28
N TRP A 90 -10.34 -2.90 9.41
CA TRP A 90 -9.49 -1.74 9.10
C TRP A 90 -10.04 -0.42 9.69
N VAL A 91 -10.83 -0.49 10.76
CA VAL A 91 -11.35 0.64 11.57
C VAL A 91 -11.31 0.29 13.05
#